data_AF-G0UVE8-F1
#
_entry.id   AF-G0UVE8-F1
#
_cell.length_a   1.000
_cell.length_b   1.000
_cell.length_c   1.000
_cell.angle_alpha   90.00
_cell.angle_beta   90.00
_cell.angle_gamma   90.00
#
_symmetry.space_group_name_H-M   'P 1'
#
loop_
_entity.id
_entity.type
_entity.pdbx_description
1 polymer ?
#
loop_
_entity_poly.entity_id
_entity_poly.type
_entity_poly.pdbx_seq_one_letter_code
_entity_poly.pdbx_strand_id
1 'polypeptide(L)'
;MAAYKTPGELAYALYNLYKANPAGFNRMLRERIGERGKRFMEDHPDTFMYIERSKNANIVAYTARFVDPSTNSAVPSGVGVDCVLKGKDPVHAYFITLDPEQMAKLREKGRESLIDDLNFVQNKLAYGCSGKKLDPASTARGVEDPNGFTKWIEEFQPFSLSYVALSKYPTLLLTLKPFKDDQGEETNTTVVLIAVVGGVLSVLKRIYVSSTEPKRFYELPTVNYIEVFGVCVEDGTDTYEKKLP
;
A
#
# COMPACT_ATOMS: atom_id res chain seq x y z
N MET A 1 -19.45 7.12 14.15
CA MET A 1 -18.53 6.64 13.09
C MET A 1 -18.13 5.22 13.42
N ALA A 2 -18.31 4.27 12.50
CA ALA A 2 -17.85 2.92 12.72
C ALA A 2 -16.30 2.92 12.75
N ALA A 3 -15.73 2.63 13.91
CA ALA A 3 -14.29 2.42 14.02
C ALA A 3 -13.99 1.03 13.43
N TYR A 4 -13.58 0.98 12.17
CA TYR A 4 -13.02 -0.25 11.59
C TYR A 4 -11.70 -0.52 12.28
N LYS A 5 -11.65 -1.58 13.09
CA LYS A 5 -10.52 -2.01 13.92
C LYS A 5 -9.70 -3.12 13.28
N THR A 6 -10.25 -3.81 12.29
CA THR A 6 -9.57 -4.91 11.61
C THR A 6 -9.67 -4.81 10.09
N PRO A 7 -8.71 -5.39 9.35
CA PRO A 7 -8.80 -5.50 7.88
C PRO A 7 -10.03 -6.29 7.41
N GLY A 8 -10.52 -7.23 8.23
CA GLY A 8 -11.76 -7.97 7.93
C GLY A 8 -13.00 -7.08 7.99
N GLU A 9 -13.07 -6.17 8.95
CA GLU A 9 -14.16 -5.18 9.03
C GLU A 9 -14.10 -4.19 7.85
N LEU A 10 -12.90 -3.79 7.40
CA LEU A 10 -12.75 -3.01 6.16
C LEU A 10 -13.28 -3.77 4.95
N ALA A 11 -12.90 -5.04 4.80
CA ALA A 11 -13.34 -5.89 3.70
C ALA A 11 -14.87 -6.03 3.70
N TYR A 12 -15.48 -6.26 4.87
CA TYR A 12 -16.93 -6.42 4.98
C TYR A 12 -17.68 -5.11 4.71
N ALA A 13 -17.13 -3.97 5.12
CA ALA A 13 -17.69 -2.66 4.80
C ALA A 13 -17.73 -2.41 3.29
N LEU A 14 -16.62 -2.70 2.60
CA LEU A 14 -16.55 -2.59 1.14
C LEU A 14 -17.52 -3.56 0.45
N TYR A 15 -17.62 -4.79 0.95
CA TYR A 15 -18.59 -5.76 0.42
C TYR A 15 -20.02 -5.22 0.53
N ASN A 16 -20.44 -4.69 1.67
CA ASN A 16 -21.79 -4.17 1.83
C ASN A 16 -22.11 -3.00 0.87
N LEU A 17 -21.10 -2.16 0.58
CA LEU A 17 -21.24 -1.03 -0.34
C LEU A 17 -21.21 -1.47 -1.82
N TYR A 18 -20.40 -2.47 -2.17
CA TYR A 18 -20.01 -2.73 -3.56
C TYR A 18 -20.23 -4.18 -4.04
N LYS A 19 -20.94 -5.02 -3.27
CA LYS A 19 -21.21 -6.43 -3.62
C LYS A 19 -21.95 -6.65 -4.94
N ALA A 20 -22.75 -5.68 -5.37
CA ALA A 20 -23.58 -5.80 -6.57
C ALA A 20 -22.77 -5.78 -7.88
N ASN A 21 -21.61 -5.13 -7.92
CA ASN A 21 -20.80 -4.98 -9.13
C ASN A 21 -19.28 -4.98 -8.83
N PRO A 22 -18.66 -6.15 -8.64
CA PRO A 22 -17.22 -6.26 -8.36
C PRO A 22 -16.33 -5.67 -9.47
N ALA A 23 -16.74 -5.82 -10.73
CA ALA A 23 -16.01 -5.28 -11.87
C ALA A 23 -16.05 -3.74 -11.88
N GLY A 24 -17.22 -3.15 -11.62
CA GLY A 24 -17.37 -1.71 -11.43
C GLY A 24 -16.56 -1.18 -10.25
N PHE A 25 -16.51 -1.93 -9.14
CA PHE A 25 -15.66 -1.59 -8.00
C PHE A 25 -14.17 -1.61 -8.34
N ASN A 26 -13.69 -2.61 -9.09
CA ASN A 26 -12.31 -2.65 -9.60
C ASN A 26 -11.99 -1.40 -10.45
N ARG A 27 -12.86 -1.06 -11.42
CA ARG A 27 -12.70 0.14 -12.27
C ARG A 27 -12.63 1.41 -11.43
N MET A 28 -13.59 1.60 -10.52
CA MET A 28 -13.63 2.76 -9.64
C MET A 28 -12.35 2.87 -8.79
N LEU A 29 -11.88 1.78 -8.17
CA LEU A 29 -10.65 1.83 -7.38
C LEU A 29 -9.43 2.26 -8.19
N ARG A 30 -9.35 1.89 -9.48
CA ARG A 30 -8.27 2.33 -10.37
C ARG A 30 -8.29 3.83 -10.63
N GLU A 31 -9.47 4.42 -10.80
CA GLU A 31 -9.61 5.88 -10.88
C GLU A 31 -9.12 6.54 -9.59
N ARG A 32 -9.37 5.89 -8.44
CA ARG A 32 -8.88 6.39 -7.14
C ARG A 32 -7.38 6.21 -6.98
N ILE A 33 -6.70 5.33 -7.74
CA ILE A 33 -5.25 5.05 -7.58
C ILE A 33 -4.38 6.27 -7.93
N GLY A 34 -4.77 7.07 -8.92
CA GLY A 34 -3.95 8.17 -9.45
C GLY A 34 -2.71 7.68 -10.20
N GLU A 35 -1.79 8.58 -10.53
CA GLU A 35 -0.56 8.25 -11.27
C GLU A 35 0.44 7.48 -10.38
N ARG A 36 1.10 6.46 -10.95
CA ARG A 36 2.20 5.69 -10.33
C ARG A 36 3.32 5.46 -11.33
N GLY A 37 4.54 5.27 -10.83
CA GLY A 37 5.75 5.07 -11.63
C GLY A 37 6.44 6.37 -12.07
N LYS A 38 5.89 7.52 -11.69
CA LYS A 38 6.40 8.86 -12.06
C LYS A 38 6.21 9.91 -10.97
N ARG A 39 5.77 9.52 -9.77
CA ARG A 39 5.52 10.47 -8.67
C ARG A 39 6.82 11.05 -8.11
N PHE A 40 7.89 10.27 -8.17
CA PHE A 40 9.25 10.64 -7.78
C PHE A 40 10.25 9.78 -8.58
N MET A 41 11.53 10.12 -8.47
CA MET A 41 12.60 9.37 -9.12
C MET A 41 12.70 7.94 -8.56
N GLU A 42 12.82 6.95 -9.44
CA GLU A 42 12.77 5.50 -9.10
C GLU A 42 11.43 5.03 -8.50
N ASP A 43 10.33 5.77 -8.73
CA ASP A 43 8.97 5.27 -8.48
C ASP A 43 8.62 4.11 -9.42
N HIS A 44 7.81 3.16 -8.94
CA HIS A 44 7.36 2.00 -9.73
C HIS A 44 5.84 2.02 -9.92
N PRO A 45 5.29 1.53 -11.05
CA PRO A 45 3.84 1.36 -11.23
C PRO A 45 3.17 0.55 -10.11
N ASP A 46 3.94 -0.34 -9.48
CA ASP A 46 3.47 -1.23 -8.41
C ASP A 46 3.77 -0.69 -7.00
N THR A 47 4.39 0.49 -6.89
CA THR A 47 4.54 1.18 -5.60
C THR A 47 3.19 1.74 -5.19
N PHE A 48 2.53 1.12 -4.21
CA PHE A 48 1.15 1.46 -3.88
C PHE A 48 1.03 2.44 -2.71
N MET A 49 2.07 2.55 -1.89
CA MET A 49 2.18 3.49 -0.79
C MET A 49 3.63 3.88 -0.60
N TYR A 50 3.88 5.08 -0.09
CA TYR A 50 5.21 5.51 0.32
C TYR A 50 5.16 6.46 1.53
N ILE A 51 6.26 6.51 2.28
CA ILE A 51 6.45 7.41 3.41
C ILE A 51 7.46 8.49 3.02
N GLU A 52 7.03 9.74 3.09
CA GLU A 52 7.89 10.92 3.01
C GLU A 52 8.42 11.27 4.40
N ARG A 53 9.68 11.67 4.49
CA ARG A 53 10.33 12.04 5.75
C ARG A 53 10.64 13.53 5.79
N SER A 54 10.43 14.15 6.96
CA SER A 54 10.73 15.58 7.17
C SER A 54 12.21 15.94 7.03
N LYS A 55 13.13 14.98 7.21
CA LYS A 55 14.57 15.25 7.37
C LYS A 55 15.29 15.60 6.07
N ASN A 56 15.01 14.86 5.00
CA ASN A 56 15.90 14.85 3.84
C ASN A 56 15.21 14.50 2.52
N ALA A 57 13.89 14.75 2.41
CA ALA A 57 13.05 14.39 1.25
C ALA A 57 13.07 12.90 0.85
N ASN A 58 13.88 12.07 1.50
CA ASN A 58 14.00 10.65 1.22
C ASN A 58 12.69 9.94 1.54
N ILE A 59 12.44 8.92 0.74
CA ILE A 59 11.19 8.18 0.77
C ILE A 59 11.44 6.74 1.17
N VAL A 60 10.49 6.15 1.90
CA VAL A 60 10.37 4.69 1.96
C VAL A 60 9.23 4.26 1.05
N ALA A 61 9.54 3.49 0.02
CA ALA A 61 8.55 2.98 -0.92
C ALA A 61 8.10 1.56 -0.53
N TYR A 62 6.83 1.26 -0.77
CA TYR A 62 6.24 -0.06 -0.58
C TYR A 62 5.68 -0.55 -1.92
N THR A 63 6.37 -1.53 -2.50
CA THR A 63 6.09 -2.06 -3.84
C THR A 63 5.55 -3.48 -3.74
N ALA A 64 4.48 -3.77 -4.47
CA ALA A 64 3.91 -5.11 -4.51
C ALA A 64 4.90 -6.10 -5.15
N ARG A 65 4.97 -7.31 -4.59
CA ARG A 65 5.69 -8.43 -5.19
C ARG A 65 4.72 -9.37 -5.84
N PHE A 66 4.85 -9.51 -7.16
CA PHE A 66 4.00 -10.38 -7.95
C PHE A 66 4.68 -11.68 -8.31
N VAL A 67 3.85 -12.70 -8.52
CA VAL A 67 4.24 -13.98 -9.08
C VAL A 67 3.25 -14.39 -10.16
N ASP A 68 3.74 -15.19 -11.10
CA ASP A 68 2.88 -15.85 -12.07
C ASP A 68 1.99 -16.87 -11.34
N PRO A 69 0.67 -16.87 -11.56
CA PRO A 69 -0.25 -17.73 -10.82
C PRO A 69 -0.06 -19.23 -11.09
N SER A 70 0.50 -19.59 -12.24
CA SER A 70 0.67 -21.00 -12.65
C SER A 70 2.00 -21.58 -12.20
N THR A 71 3.09 -20.81 -12.30
CA THR A 71 4.44 -21.27 -12.00
C THR A 71 4.94 -20.81 -10.63
N ASN A 72 4.27 -19.82 -10.02
CA ASN A 72 4.71 -19.13 -8.80
C ASN A 72 6.10 -18.47 -8.92
N SER A 73 6.57 -18.24 -10.16
CA SER A 73 7.81 -17.52 -10.45
C SER A 73 7.62 -16.03 -10.26
N ALA A 74 8.66 -15.32 -9.80
CA ALA A 74 8.61 -13.87 -9.63
C ALA A 74 8.37 -13.15 -10.96
N VAL A 75 7.48 -12.15 -10.94
CA VAL A 75 7.23 -11.26 -12.09
C VAL A 75 7.79 -9.87 -11.76
N PRO A 76 8.48 -9.19 -12.69
CA PRO A 76 9.05 -7.87 -12.43
C PRO A 76 8.01 -6.80 -12.08
N SER A 77 6.83 -6.87 -12.73
CA SER A 77 5.76 -5.90 -12.54
C SER A 77 4.39 -6.46 -12.94
N GLY A 78 3.31 -5.85 -12.46
CA GLY A 78 1.95 -6.13 -12.94
C GLY A 78 1.62 -5.50 -14.31
N VAL A 79 2.54 -4.71 -14.88
CA VAL A 79 2.33 -4.05 -16.18
C VAL A 79 2.17 -5.07 -17.31
N GLY A 80 1.01 -5.05 -17.96
CA GLY A 80 0.67 -5.94 -19.08
C GLY A 80 0.59 -7.42 -18.74
N VAL A 81 0.51 -7.79 -17.46
CA VAL A 81 0.51 -9.20 -17.01
C VAL A 81 -0.63 -9.45 -16.03
N ASP A 82 -1.37 -10.55 -16.22
CA ASP A 82 -2.28 -11.09 -15.21
C ASP A 82 -1.50 -11.92 -14.18
N CYS A 83 -1.06 -11.24 -13.11
CA CYS A 83 -0.29 -11.83 -12.03
C CYS A 83 -1.00 -11.72 -10.67
N VAL A 84 -0.44 -12.40 -9.67
CA VAL A 84 -0.99 -12.45 -8.31
C VAL A 84 0.04 -12.03 -7.27
N LEU A 85 -0.42 -11.50 -6.14
CA LEU A 85 0.47 -11.15 -5.04
C LEU A 85 1.17 -12.40 -4.49
N LYS A 86 2.47 -12.28 -4.22
CA LYS A 86 3.26 -13.33 -3.61
C LYS A 86 2.71 -13.68 -2.23
N GLY A 87 2.31 -14.93 -2.02
CA GLY A 87 1.64 -15.35 -0.78
C GLY A 87 2.47 -15.15 0.50
N LYS A 88 3.79 -15.33 0.41
CA LYS A 88 4.74 -15.02 1.49
C LYS A 88 5.54 -13.80 1.09
N ASP A 89 5.60 -12.81 1.97
CA ASP A 89 6.33 -11.57 1.77
C ASP A 89 5.84 -10.78 0.52
N PRO A 90 4.55 -10.36 0.52
CA PRO A 90 3.88 -9.75 -0.64
C PRO A 90 4.35 -8.34 -0.97
N VAL A 91 5.18 -7.72 -0.12
CA VAL A 91 5.55 -6.30 -0.23
C VAL A 91 7.06 -6.16 -0.06
N HIS A 92 7.69 -5.42 -0.97
CA HIS A 92 9.06 -4.96 -0.82
C HIS A 92 9.06 -3.54 -0.27
N ALA A 93 9.61 -3.36 0.92
CA ALA A 93 9.89 -2.03 1.48
C ALA A 93 11.36 -1.69 1.28
N TYR A 94 11.65 -0.52 0.72
CA TYR A 94 13.00 -0.03 0.47
C TYR A 94 13.06 1.50 0.59
N PHE A 95 14.28 2.00 0.75
CA PHE A 95 14.58 3.41 0.92
C PHE A 95 15.02 4.00 -0.42
N ILE A 96 14.59 5.22 -0.73
CA ILE A 96 15.02 5.97 -1.91
C ILE A 96 15.63 7.29 -1.46
N THR A 97 16.87 7.52 -1.86
CA THR A 97 17.57 8.78 -1.59
C THR A 97 17.21 9.83 -2.63
N LEU A 98 16.54 10.89 -2.20
CA LEU A 98 16.07 12.00 -3.04
C LEU A 98 16.71 13.34 -2.68
N ASP A 99 17.48 13.40 -1.60
CA ASP A 99 18.27 14.59 -1.24
C ASP A 99 19.37 14.86 -2.31
N PRO A 100 19.38 16.03 -2.97
CA PRO A 100 20.32 16.31 -4.06
C PRO A 100 21.80 16.19 -3.68
N GLU A 101 22.18 16.62 -2.46
CA GLU A 101 23.57 16.53 -2.01
C GLU A 101 24.00 15.08 -1.77
N GLN A 102 23.12 14.26 -1.17
CA GLN A 102 23.37 12.84 -0.97
C GLN A 102 23.42 12.09 -2.30
N MET A 103 22.51 12.41 -3.23
CA MET A 103 22.52 11.84 -4.58
C MET A 103 23.82 12.13 -5.32
N ALA A 104 24.30 13.38 -5.29
CA ALA A 104 25.56 13.76 -5.91
C ALA A 104 26.73 12.94 -5.34
N LYS A 105 26.82 12.84 -4.01
CA LYS A 105 27.84 12.02 -3.31
C LYS A 105 27.76 10.53 -3.65
N LEU A 106 26.55 9.98 -3.84
CA LEU A 106 26.37 8.58 -4.24
C LEU A 106 26.82 8.35 -5.69
N ARG A 107 26.48 9.27 -6.59
CA ARG A 107 26.91 9.21 -7.99
C ARG A 107 28.42 9.39 -8.18
N GLU A 108 29.05 10.26 -7.40
CA GLU A 108 30.51 10.39 -7.35
C GLU A 108 31.20 9.07 -6.95
N LYS A 109 30.53 8.25 -6.14
CA LYS A 109 30.98 6.90 -5.74
C LYS A 109 30.60 5.82 -6.76
N GLY A 110 30.05 6.20 -7.92
CA GLY A 110 29.68 5.27 -8.99
C GLY A 110 28.37 4.50 -8.75
N ARG A 111 27.52 4.93 -7.80
CA ARG A 111 26.19 4.33 -7.68
C ARG A 111 25.26 4.82 -8.79
N GLU A 112 24.66 3.86 -9.49
CA GLU A 112 23.61 4.13 -10.48
C GLU A 112 22.22 4.21 -9.85
N SER A 113 21.88 3.28 -8.94
CA SER A 113 20.60 3.27 -8.24
C SER A 113 20.66 4.01 -6.90
N LEU A 114 19.57 4.70 -6.57
CA LEU A 114 19.36 5.41 -5.31
C LEU A 114 18.45 4.63 -4.35
N ILE A 115 18.06 3.42 -4.74
CA ILE A 115 17.37 2.44 -3.92
C ILE A 115 18.38 1.75 -2.99
N ASP A 116 18.01 1.69 -1.71
CA ASP A 116 18.68 0.91 -0.68
C ASP A 116 17.66 0.02 0.05
N ASP A 117 17.96 -1.27 0.16
CA ASP A 117 17.18 -2.17 1.01
C ASP A 117 17.21 -1.70 2.46
N LEU A 118 16.08 -1.85 3.16
CA LEU A 118 16.01 -1.54 4.57
C LEU A 118 16.96 -2.45 5.35
N ASN A 119 17.87 -1.85 6.11
CA ASN A 119 18.70 -2.61 7.04
C ASN A 119 17.85 -3.22 8.16
N PHE A 120 18.44 -4.15 8.93
CA PHE A 120 17.73 -4.88 9.98
C PHE A 120 16.99 -3.95 10.97
N VAL A 121 17.64 -2.87 11.39
CA VAL A 121 17.06 -1.90 12.34
C VAL A 121 15.89 -1.15 11.70
N GLN A 122 16.07 -0.62 10.50
CA GLN A 122 15.01 0.08 9.77
C GLN A 122 13.81 -0.82 9.51
N ASN A 123 14.06 -2.06 9.09
CA ASN A 123 13.00 -3.02 8.82
C ASN A 123 12.25 -3.42 10.11
N LYS A 124 12.95 -3.67 11.21
CA LYS A 124 12.29 -4.13 12.45
C LYS A 124 11.65 -3.01 13.28
N LEU A 125 12.21 -1.81 13.25
CA LEU A 125 11.88 -0.77 14.24
C LEU A 125 11.29 0.52 13.67
N ALA A 126 11.30 0.72 12.35
CA ALA A 126 10.78 1.96 11.77
C ALA A 126 9.83 1.74 10.58
N TYR A 127 10.30 1.07 9.54
CA TYR A 127 9.67 1.12 8.22
C TYR A 127 9.28 -0.23 7.64
N GLY A 128 9.56 -1.34 8.33
CA GLY A 128 9.16 -2.65 7.84
C GLY A 128 7.66 -2.78 7.65
N CYS A 129 7.32 -3.67 6.72
CA CYS A 129 5.97 -4.09 6.43
C CYS A 129 5.92 -5.62 6.43
N SER A 130 4.82 -6.17 6.92
CA SER A 130 4.50 -7.58 6.76
C SER A 130 3.09 -7.72 6.22
N GLY A 131 2.86 -8.74 5.40
CA GLY A 131 1.56 -9.02 4.81
C GLY A 131 1.13 -10.45 5.06
N LYS A 132 -0.14 -10.64 5.41
CA LYS A 132 -0.77 -11.95 5.56
C LYS A 132 -2.03 -11.99 4.71
N LYS A 133 -2.14 -13.01 3.87
CA LYS A 133 -3.38 -13.25 3.11
C LYS A 133 -4.55 -13.41 4.10
N LEU A 134 -5.62 -12.66 3.89
CA LEU A 134 -6.85 -12.86 4.64
C LEU A 134 -7.50 -14.15 4.16
N ASP A 135 -7.87 -15.01 5.11
CA ASP A 135 -8.68 -16.19 4.84
C ASP A 135 -10.15 -15.74 4.75
N PRO A 136 -10.79 -15.80 3.56
CA PRO A 136 -12.16 -15.35 3.38
C PRO A 136 -13.14 -16.06 4.32
N ALA A 137 -13.00 -17.37 4.48
CA ALA A 137 -13.90 -18.18 5.31
C ALA A 137 -13.82 -17.78 6.80
N SER A 138 -12.61 -17.58 7.33
CA SER A 138 -12.44 -17.09 8.70
C SER A 138 -12.95 -15.66 8.88
N THR A 139 -12.80 -14.81 7.86
CA THR A 139 -13.23 -13.41 7.90
C THR A 139 -14.76 -13.28 7.77
N ALA A 140 -15.41 -14.25 7.12
CA ALA A 140 -16.86 -14.30 6.95
C ALA A 140 -17.65 -14.68 8.22
N ARG A 141 -16.97 -15.05 9.31
CA ARG A 141 -17.64 -15.44 10.56
C ARG A 141 -18.40 -14.25 11.14
N GLY A 142 -19.72 -14.39 11.29
CA GLY A 142 -20.58 -13.34 11.84
C GLY A 142 -21.01 -12.27 10.82
N VAL A 143 -20.70 -12.48 9.54
CA VAL A 143 -21.25 -11.69 8.42
C VAL A 143 -22.65 -12.21 8.07
N GLU A 144 -23.56 -11.31 7.66
CA GLU A 144 -24.94 -11.67 7.27
C GLU A 144 -25.02 -12.61 6.05
N ASP A 145 -24.16 -12.41 5.05
CA ASP A 145 -24.03 -13.28 3.86
C ASP A 145 -22.59 -13.80 3.72
N PRO A 146 -22.21 -14.85 4.47
CA PRO A 146 -20.85 -15.37 4.46
C PRO A 146 -20.39 -15.90 3.09
N ASN A 147 -21.30 -16.52 2.33
CA ASN A 147 -20.99 -17.14 1.04
C ASN A 147 -20.78 -16.07 -0.03
N GLY A 148 -21.69 -15.08 -0.10
CA GLY A 148 -21.54 -13.95 -1.00
C GLY A 148 -20.31 -13.12 -0.66
N PHE A 149 -20.04 -12.87 0.61
CA PHE A 149 -18.83 -12.19 1.05
C PHE A 149 -17.56 -12.93 0.63
N THR A 150 -17.49 -14.24 0.88
CA THR A 150 -16.33 -15.08 0.53
C THR A 150 -16.06 -15.02 -0.96
N LYS A 151 -17.08 -15.26 -1.79
CA LYS A 151 -16.95 -15.20 -3.25
C LYS A 151 -16.52 -13.82 -3.73
N TRP A 152 -17.08 -12.76 -3.15
CA TRP A 152 -16.79 -11.38 -3.55
C TRP A 152 -15.34 -10.99 -3.21
N ILE A 153 -14.88 -11.28 -1.99
CA ILE A 153 -13.55 -10.83 -1.56
C ILE A 153 -12.44 -11.64 -2.24
N GLU A 154 -12.69 -12.91 -2.62
CA GLU A 154 -11.73 -13.74 -3.34
C GLU A 154 -11.30 -13.15 -4.69
N GLU A 155 -12.18 -12.39 -5.35
CA GLU A 155 -11.85 -11.70 -6.60
C GLU A 155 -10.69 -10.70 -6.46
N PHE A 156 -10.48 -10.19 -5.23
CA PHE A 156 -9.49 -9.17 -4.92
C PHE A 156 -8.28 -9.68 -4.15
N GLN A 157 -8.18 -10.99 -3.91
CA GLN A 157 -7.04 -11.65 -3.23
C GLN A 157 -6.51 -10.86 -2.01
N PRO A 158 -7.32 -10.74 -0.95
CA PRO A 158 -7.09 -9.76 0.12
C PRO A 158 -5.86 -10.08 0.98
N PHE A 159 -5.09 -9.06 1.32
CA PHE A 159 -4.02 -9.14 2.33
C PHE A 159 -4.24 -8.11 3.43
N SER A 160 -4.06 -8.56 4.68
CA SER A 160 -3.85 -7.68 5.82
C SER A 160 -2.39 -7.25 5.81
N LEU A 161 -2.13 -5.93 5.76
CA LEU A 161 -0.79 -5.41 5.94
C LEU A 161 -0.60 -4.84 7.35
N SER A 162 0.61 -4.97 7.88
CA SER A 162 1.03 -4.43 9.16
C SER A 162 2.35 -3.71 8.99
N TYR A 163 2.33 -2.42 9.29
CA TYR A 163 3.48 -1.53 9.17
C TYR A 163 4.01 -1.18 10.55
N VAL A 164 5.32 -1.07 10.68
CA VAL A 164 5.92 -0.58 11.92
C VAL A 164 5.50 0.89 12.17
N ALA A 165 5.56 1.72 11.13
CA ALA A 165 5.17 3.14 11.20
C ALA A 165 3.66 3.39 11.41
N LEU A 166 2.81 2.38 11.17
CA LEU A 166 1.34 2.49 11.26
C LEU A 166 0.74 1.30 12.02
N SER A 167 1.37 0.87 13.11
CA SER A 167 0.99 -0.36 13.83
C SER A 167 -0.47 -0.41 14.30
N LYS A 168 -1.11 0.75 14.45
CA LYS A 168 -2.52 0.91 14.87
C LYS A 168 -3.49 1.19 13.71
N TYR A 169 -3.04 1.17 12.46
CA TYR A 169 -3.90 1.35 11.29
C TYR A 169 -4.23 -0.01 10.67
N PRO A 170 -5.51 -0.42 10.71
CA PRO A 170 -5.97 -1.53 9.90
C PRO A 170 -5.80 -1.15 8.44
N THR A 171 -5.12 -1.99 7.69
CA THR A 171 -4.92 -1.79 6.25
C THR A 171 -5.22 -3.08 5.50
N LEU A 172 -5.90 -2.92 4.37
CA LEU A 172 -6.34 -4.00 3.51
C LEU A 172 -5.78 -3.75 2.11
N LEU A 173 -4.84 -4.59 1.68
CA LEU A 173 -4.32 -4.58 0.32
C LEU A 173 -5.19 -5.49 -0.55
N LEU A 174 -5.68 -4.95 -1.65
CA LEU A 174 -6.48 -5.65 -2.65
C LEU A 174 -5.73 -5.69 -3.98
N THR A 175 -5.73 -6.86 -4.62
CA THR A 175 -5.25 -7.04 -6.00
C THR A 175 -6.39 -6.74 -6.97
N LEU A 176 -6.11 -5.90 -7.96
CA LEU A 176 -7.02 -5.55 -9.03
C LEU A 176 -6.58 -6.29 -10.29
N LYS A 177 -7.36 -7.29 -10.69
CA LYS A 177 -7.12 -8.05 -11.93
C LYS A 177 -7.24 -7.13 -13.16
N PRO A 178 -6.55 -7.46 -14.26
CA PRO A 178 -6.74 -6.84 -15.56
C PRO A 178 -8.21 -6.85 -15.98
N PHE A 179 -8.62 -5.83 -16.71
CA PHE A 179 -9.86 -5.82 -17.46
C PHE A 179 -9.65 -5.09 -18.78
N LYS A 180 -10.55 -5.31 -19.74
CA LYS A 180 -10.56 -4.53 -20.97
C LYS A 180 -11.23 -3.19 -20.72
N ASP A 181 -10.50 -2.12 -20.96
CA ASP A 181 -11.05 -0.77 -20.92
C ASP A 181 -11.99 -0.51 -22.10
N ASP A 182 -12.53 0.71 -22.18
CA ASP A 182 -13.51 1.08 -23.21
C ASP A 182 -12.89 1.13 -24.62
N GLN A 183 -11.56 1.09 -24.73
CA GLN A 183 -10.79 1.02 -25.98
C GLN A 183 -10.43 -0.44 -26.34
N GLY A 184 -10.74 -1.40 -25.47
CA GLY A 184 -10.45 -2.81 -25.64
C GLY A 184 -9.05 -3.22 -25.19
N GLU A 185 -8.27 -2.28 -24.63
CA GLU A 185 -6.93 -2.51 -24.12
C GLU A 185 -6.97 -3.14 -22.73
N GLU A 186 -6.08 -4.10 -22.50
CA GLU A 186 -6.01 -4.81 -21.23
C GLU A 186 -5.22 -4.01 -20.21
N THR A 187 -5.87 -3.63 -19.11
CA THR A 187 -5.20 -2.88 -18.04
C THR A 187 -4.24 -3.79 -17.26
N ASN A 188 -3.18 -3.21 -16.69
CA ASN A 188 -2.23 -3.90 -15.81
C ASN A 188 -2.91 -4.58 -14.59
N THR A 189 -2.33 -5.68 -14.08
CA THR A 189 -2.53 -6.04 -12.67
C THR A 189 -1.99 -4.90 -11.80
N THR A 190 -2.74 -4.50 -10.79
CA THR A 190 -2.25 -3.54 -9.80
C THR A 190 -2.79 -3.85 -8.41
N VAL A 191 -2.37 -3.10 -7.41
CA VAL A 191 -2.89 -3.23 -6.04
C VAL A 191 -3.34 -1.90 -5.47
N VAL A 192 -4.27 -1.95 -4.54
CA VAL A 192 -4.76 -0.78 -3.82
C VAL A 192 -4.76 -1.05 -2.32
N LEU A 193 -4.28 -0.06 -1.55
CA LEU A 193 -4.25 -0.13 -0.10
C LEU A 193 -5.43 0.65 0.47
N ILE A 194 -6.33 -0.04 1.15
CA ILE A 194 -7.50 0.55 1.79
C ILE A 194 -7.23 0.75 3.27
N ALA A 195 -7.58 1.92 3.77
CA ALA A 195 -7.53 2.28 5.19
C ALA A 195 -8.65 3.28 5.51
N VAL A 196 -8.80 3.60 6.80
CA VAL A 196 -9.62 4.73 7.23
C VAL A 196 -8.72 5.94 7.38
N VAL A 197 -9.04 7.02 6.67
CA VAL A 197 -8.34 8.31 6.74
C VAL A 197 -9.37 9.38 7.06
N GLY A 198 -9.20 10.08 8.19
CA GLY A 198 -10.15 11.13 8.60
C GLY A 198 -11.56 10.60 8.90
N GLY A 199 -11.68 9.32 9.27
CA GLY A 199 -12.96 8.66 9.52
C GLY A 199 -13.65 8.09 8.26
N VAL A 200 -13.02 8.19 7.10
CA VAL A 200 -13.60 7.78 5.81
C VAL A 200 -12.80 6.63 5.18
N LEU A 201 -13.50 5.65 4.59
CA LEU A 201 -12.87 4.58 3.81
C LEU A 201 -12.16 5.18 2.60
N SER A 202 -10.85 4.97 2.54
CA SER A 202 -9.98 5.67 1.61
C SER A 202 -8.94 4.74 1.00
N VAL A 203 -8.59 5.01 -0.26
CA VAL A 203 -7.37 4.51 -0.87
C VAL A 203 -6.19 5.30 -0.30
N LEU A 204 -5.36 4.66 0.50
CA LEU A 204 -4.16 5.26 1.09
C LEU A 204 -3.09 5.51 0.00
N LYS A 205 -2.53 6.72 -0.03
CA LYS A 205 -1.53 7.16 -1.03
C LYS A 205 -0.14 7.25 -0.48
N ARG A 206 -0.01 8.08 0.55
CA ARG A 206 1.27 8.42 1.15
C ARG A 206 1.06 8.80 2.60
N ILE A 207 2.15 8.73 3.33
CA ILE A 207 2.25 9.23 4.69
C ILE A 207 3.42 10.18 4.74
N TYR A 208 3.26 11.29 5.44
CA TYR A 208 4.36 12.14 5.83
C TYR A 208 4.67 11.88 7.31
N VAL A 209 5.94 11.64 7.61
CA VAL A 209 6.43 11.47 8.98
C VAL A 209 7.29 12.66 9.35
N SER A 210 6.81 13.42 10.34
CA SER A 210 7.63 14.41 11.03
C SER A 210 8.36 13.73 12.18
N SER A 211 9.68 13.80 12.17
CA SER A 211 10.50 13.24 13.24
C SER A 211 11.60 14.21 13.66
N THR A 212 11.85 14.26 14.96
CA THR A 212 13.02 14.92 15.53
C THR A 212 14.14 13.89 15.66
N GLU A 213 15.27 14.19 15.03
CA GLU A 213 16.45 13.34 15.14
C GLU A 213 17.13 13.57 16.48
N PRO A 214 17.66 12.49 17.07
CA PRO A 214 18.35 12.61 18.33
C PRO A 214 19.68 13.35 18.15
N LYS A 215 20.11 14.09 19.18
CA LYS A 215 21.42 14.76 19.17
C LYS A 215 22.56 13.76 19.39
N ARG A 216 22.25 12.57 19.91
CA ARG A 216 23.21 11.53 20.27
C ARG A 216 22.86 10.22 19.58
N PHE A 217 23.87 9.46 19.14
CA PHE A 217 23.69 8.25 18.33
C PHE A 217 22.95 7.09 19.03
N TYR A 218 22.80 7.14 20.36
CA TYR A 218 22.12 6.11 21.17
C TYR A 218 20.67 6.46 21.53
N GLU A 219 20.22 7.67 21.22
CA GLU A 219 18.83 8.06 21.38
C GLU A 219 18.07 7.64 20.10
N LEU A 220 16.79 7.28 20.24
CA LEU A 220 15.95 6.93 19.09
C LEU A 220 15.30 8.20 18.50
N PRO A 221 15.10 8.26 17.18
CA PRO A 221 14.31 9.32 16.56
C PRO A 221 12.92 9.39 17.20
N THR A 222 12.48 10.60 17.52
CA THR A 222 11.14 10.82 18.07
C THR A 222 10.22 11.22 16.93
N VAL A 223 9.17 10.44 16.68
CA VAL A 223 8.09 10.85 15.77
C VAL A 223 7.32 11.97 16.47
N ASN A 224 7.21 13.13 15.82
CA ASN A 224 6.46 14.27 16.34
C ASN A 224 4.97 14.16 15.98
N TYR A 225 4.71 13.79 14.72
CA TYR A 225 3.39 13.52 14.18
C TYR A 225 3.51 12.79 12.85
N ILE A 226 2.41 12.18 12.42
CA ILE A 226 2.24 11.68 11.06
C ILE A 226 1.07 12.39 10.38
N GLU A 227 1.15 12.52 9.06
CA GLU A 227 0.05 12.95 8.22
C GLU A 227 -0.23 11.87 7.20
N VAL A 228 -1.49 11.49 7.06
CA VAL A 228 -1.96 10.38 6.24
C VAL A 228 -2.82 10.96 5.15
N PHE A 229 -2.49 10.64 3.90
CA PHE A 229 -3.15 11.18 2.72
C PHE A 229 -3.77 10.04 1.92
N GLY A 230 -5.05 10.17 1.62
CA GLY A 230 -5.80 9.18 0.85
C GLY A 230 -6.76 9.81 -0.13
N VAL A 231 -7.52 8.96 -0.82
CA VAL A 231 -8.64 9.36 -1.68
C VAL A 231 -9.86 8.57 -1.24
N CYS A 232 -10.96 9.24 -0.93
CA CYS A 232 -12.21 8.62 -0.52
C CYS A 232 -12.68 7.59 -1.56
N VAL A 233 -13.03 6.40 -1.10
CA VAL A 233 -13.48 5.31 -1.98
C VAL A 233 -14.80 5.67 -2.66
N GLU A 234 -15.72 6.33 -1.94
CA GLU A 234 -17.07 6.61 -2.43
C GLU A 234 -17.09 7.74 -3.48
N ASP A 235 -16.60 8.93 -3.13
CA ASP A 235 -16.75 10.13 -3.96
C ASP A 235 -15.46 10.55 -4.68
N GLY A 236 -14.31 9.95 -4.36
CA GLY A 236 -13.03 10.29 -4.97
C GLY A 236 -12.39 11.59 -4.49
N THR A 237 -12.90 12.20 -3.44
CA THR A 237 -12.31 13.39 -2.83
C THR A 237 -11.03 13.07 -2.04
N ASP A 238 -10.13 14.04 -1.94
CA ASP A 238 -8.94 13.90 -1.11
C ASP A 238 -9.31 13.77 0.37
N THR A 239 -8.66 12.84 1.05
CA THR A 239 -8.81 12.61 2.49
C THR A 239 -7.49 12.85 3.20
N TYR A 240 -7.58 13.39 4.42
CA TYR A 240 -6.43 13.80 5.21
C TYR A 240 -6.66 13.50 6.69
N GLU A 241 -5.62 13.04 7.37
CA GLU A 241 -5.61 12.89 8.82
C GLU A 241 -4.23 13.20 9.38
N LYS A 242 -4.17 13.97 10.47
CA LYS A 242 -2.96 14.21 11.25
C LYS A 242 -3.06 13.52 12.59
N LYS A 243 -2.05 12.72 12.96
CA LYS A 243 -1.97 12.07 14.27
C LYS A 243 -0.70 12.42 15.01
N LEU A 244 -0.86 12.64 16.31
CA LEU A 244 0.24 12.58 17.26
C LEU A 244 0.55 11.10 17.59
N PRO A 245 1.78 10.79 18.05
CA PRO A 245 2.23 9.43 18.36
C PRO A 245 1.32 8.64 19.33
#